data_AF-A0A7C3QLE5-F1
#
_entry.id   AF-A0A7C3QLE5-F1
#
_cell.length_a   1.000
_cell.length_b   1.000
_cell.length_c   1.000
_cell.angle_alpha   90.00
_cell.angle_beta   90.00
_cell.angle_gamma   90.00
#
_symmetry.space_group_name_H-M   'P 1'
#
loop_
_entity.id
_entity.type
_entity.pdbx_description
1 polymer ?
#
loop_
_entity_poly.entity_id
_entity_poly.type
_entity_poly.pdbx_seq_one_letter_code
_entity_poly.pdbx_strand_id
1 'polypeptide(L)'
;MSKKPNEEFVKQGAQNVTDKDIEKVVDRSEDIKRKFLSPGPLTRFVDDGRLLISLVKDYWSRAYRQVPYGTIAASAFSLIYVFNPFDFVPDVLPLIGQLDDVAVISACLLMLEHDLHKYRDWKKSHNQSGE
;
A
#
# COMPACT_ATOMS: atom_id res chain seq x y z
N MET A 1 18.16 -2.39 -14.13
CA MET A 1 17.88 -3.83 -14.02
C MET A 1 17.38 -4.07 -12.59
N SER A 2 16.14 -3.69 -12.30
CA SER A 2 15.57 -3.84 -10.95
C SER A 2 15.23 -5.31 -10.75
N LYS A 3 15.94 -5.98 -9.83
CA LYS A 3 15.62 -7.33 -9.40
C LYS A 3 14.35 -7.24 -8.55
N LYS A 4 13.22 -7.67 -9.11
CA LYS A 4 12.00 -7.91 -8.32
C LYS A 4 12.34 -8.85 -7.16
N PRO A 5 11.79 -8.66 -5.96
CA PRO A 5 11.94 -9.62 -4.87
C PRO A 5 11.16 -10.89 -5.25
N ASN A 6 11.82 -11.82 -5.93
CA ASN A 6 11.31 -13.15 -6.21
C ASN A 6 11.85 -14.14 -5.17
N GLU A 7 11.31 -15.37 -5.16
CA GLU A 7 11.73 -16.41 -4.21
C GLU A 7 13.26 -16.63 -4.24
N GLU A 8 13.86 -16.48 -5.41
CA GLU A 8 15.30 -16.62 -5.61
C GLU A 8 16.11 -15.46 -5.02
N PHE A 9 15.60 -14.24 -5.06
CA PHE A 9 16.17 -13.08 -4.37
C PHE A 9 16.15 -13.29 -2.85
N VAL A 10 15.05 -13.83 -2.30
CA VAL A 10 14.95 -14.13 -0.87
C VAL A 10 15.91 -15.26 -0.50
N LYS A 11 15.98 -16.34 -1.29
CA LYS A 11 16.93 -17.45 -1.09
C LYS A 11 18.38 -16.98 -1.16
N GLN A 12 18.73 -16.16 -2.15
CA GLN A 12 20.06 -15.58 -2.30
C GLN A 12 20.40 -14.60 -1.17
N GLY A 13 19.43 -13.85 -0.66
CA GLY A 13 19.65 -13.01 0.52
C GLY A 13 19.89 -13.85 1.77
N ALA A 14 19.05 -14.85 2.00
CA ALA A 14 19.09 -15.70 3.19
C ALA A 14 20.39 -16.53 3.27
N GLN A 15 20.86 -17.10 2.15
CA GLN A 15 22.10 -17.88 2.12
C GLN A 15 23.37 -17.07 2.44
N ASN A 16 23.29 -15.73 2.35
CA ASN A 16 24.42 -14.83 2.61
C ASN A 16 24.41 -14.26 4.04
N VAL A 17 23.39 -14.58 4.85
CA VAL A 17 23.31 -14.13 6.25
C VAL A 17 24.33 -14.88 7.11
N THR A 18 25.13 -14.14 7.86
CA THR A 18 26.14 -14.71 8.77
C THR A 18 25.72 -14.60 10.24
N ASP A 19 26.39 -15.35 11.12
CA ASP A 19 26.16 -15.27 12.57
C ASP A 19 26.32 -13.85 13.12
N LYS A 20 27.25 -13.06 12.57
CA LYS A 20 27.45 -11.65 12.95
C LYS A 20 26.26 -10.76 12.55
N ASP A 21 25.56 -11.09 11.48
CA ASP A 21 24.37 -10.35 11.06
C ASP A 21 23.18 -10.70 11.96
N ILE A 22 23.07 -11.96 12.38
CA ILE A 22 22.09 -12.41 13.38
C ILE A 22 22.35 -11.73 14.73
N GLU A 23 23.61 -11.70 15.19
CA GLU A 23 24.02 -11.01 16.41
C GLU A 23 23.62 -9.53 16.38
N LYS A 24 23.90 -8.81 15.27
CA LYS A 24 23.45 -7.42 15.10
C LYS A 24 21.93 -7.26 15.19
N VAL A 25 21.15 -8.22 14.68
CA VAL A 25 19.68 -8.18 14.77
C VAL A 25 19.22 -8.35 16.22
N VAL A 26 19.85 -9.26 16.96
CA VAL A 26 19.57 -9.46 18.39
C VAL A 26 19.91 -8.20 19.19
N ASP A 27 21.09 -7.65 18.98
CA ASP A 27 21.57 -6.43 19.67
C ASP A 27 20.69 -5.21 19.37
N ARG A 28 20.15 -5.11 18.15
CA ARG A 28 19.26 -4.02 17.72
C ARG A 28 17.78 -4.36 17.81
N SER A 29 17.41 -5.44 18.48
CA SER A 29 16.02 -5.92 18.55
C SER A 29 15.05 -4.86 19.04
N GLU A 30 15.42 -4.08 20.06
CA GLU A 30 14.60 -2.99 20.59
C GLU A 30 14.46 -1.80 19.62
N ASP A 31 15.52 -1.46 18.87
CA ASP A 31 15.44 -0.44 17.81
C ASP A 31 14.53 -0.87 16.66
N ILE A 32 14.66 -2.15 16.26
CA ILE A 32 13.83 -2.75 15.21
C ILE A 32 12.37 -2.75 15.66
N LYS A 33 12.11 -3.21 16.88
CA LYS A 33 10.77 -3.23 17.49
C LYS A 33 10.17 -1.82 17.54
N ARG A 34 10.96 -0.81 17.94
CA ARG A 34 10.53 0.60 17.88
C ARG A 34 10.16 1.01 16.45
N LYS A 35 10.93 0.66 15.44
CA LYS A 35 10.60 1.00 14.04
C LYS A 35 9.32 0.32 13.53
N PHE A 36 9.03 -0.89 13.99
CA PHE A 36 7.79 -1.61 13.64
C PHE A 36 6.56 -1.06 14.38
N LEU A 37 6.71 -0.64 15.64
CA LEU A 37 5.61 -0.15 16.47
C LEU A 37 5.37 1.36 16.33
N SER A 38 6.38 2.13 15.92
CA SER A 38 6.25 3.58 15.77
C SER A 38 5.36 3.90 14.56
N PRO A 39 4.49 4.92 14.66
CA PRO A 39 3.78 5.45 13.52
C PRO A 39 4.79 5.94 12.47
N GLY A 40 4.94 5.14 11.42
CA GLY A 40 5.93 5.35 10.36
C GLY A 40 5.36 5.04 8.99
N PRO A 41 6.21 4.86 7.97
CA PRO A 41 5.78 4.61 6.60
C PRO A 41 4.84 3.40 6.46
N LEU A 42 5.09 2.33 7.22
CA LEU A 42 4.26 1.12 7.20
C LEU A 42 2.87 1.37 7.77
N THR A 43 2.77 2.05 8.91
CA THR A 43 1.49 2.42 9.52
C THR A 43 0.69 3.32 8.58
N ARG A 44 1.35 4.31 7.97
CA ARG A 44 0.74 5.19 6.97
C ARG A 44 0.22 4.41 5.77
N PHE A 45 0.99 3.46 5.26
CA PHE A 45 0.58 2.61 4.13
C PHE A 45 -0.67 1.78 4.46
N VAL A 46 -0.72 1.18 5.66
CA VAL A 46 -1.89 0.43 6.13
C VAL A 46 -3.11 1.36 6.27
N ASP A 47 -2.93 2.55 6.83
CA ASP A 47 -4.01 3.51 7.03
C ASP A 47 -4.53 4.08 5.71
N ASP A 48 -3.64 4.40 4.77
CA ASP A 48 -4.01 4.83 3.42
C ASP A 48 -4.74 3.68 2.67
N GLY A 49 -4.30 2.43 2.82
CA GLY A 49 -5.01 1.26 2.30
C GLY A 49 -6.43 1.09 2.87
N ARG A 50 -6.59 1.24 4.20
CA ARG A 50 -7.91 1.25 4.86
C ARG A 50 -8.80 2.38 4.35
N LEU A 51 -8.21 3.54 4.10
CA LEU A 51 -8.91 4.71 3.58
C LEU A 51 -9.37 4.51 2.14
N LEU A 52 -8.55 3.88 1.28
CA LEU A 52 -8.94 3.49 -0.08
C LEU A 52 -10.12 2.52 -0.08
N ILE A 53 -10.09 1.48 0.75
CA ILE A 53 -11.19 0.51 0.88
C ILE A 53 -12.48 1.23 1.29
N SER A 54 -12.35 2.10 2.28
CA SER A 54 -13.44 2.93 2.78
C SER A 54 -14.02 3.83 1.69
N LEU A 55 -13.18 4.51 0.91
CA LEU A 55 -13.59 5.39 -0.18
C LEU A 55 -14.39 4.63 -1.24
N VAL A 56 -13.91 3.46 -1.65
CA VAL A 56 -14.61 2.62 -2.64
C VAL A 56 -15.98 2.16 -2.12
N LYS A 57 -16.06 1.75 -0.84
CA LYS A 57 -17.33 1.35 -0.20
C LYS A 57 -18.33 2.51 -0.10
N ASP A 58 -17.87 3.67 0.34
CA ASP A 58 -18.73 4.85 0.52
C ASP A 58 -19.17 5.43 -0.83
N TYR A 59 -18.34 5.29 -1.86
CA TYR A 59 -18.73 5.62 -3.24
C TYR A 59 -19.76 4.64 -3.81
N TRP A 60 -19.59 3.34 -3.57
CA TRP A 60 -20.50 2.29 -4.03
C TRP A 60 -21.89 2.41 -3.39
N SER A 61 -21.92 2.64 -2.07
CA SER A 61 -23.17 2.87 -1.32
C SER A 61 -23.81 4.24 -1.56
N ARG A 62 -23.17 5.10 -2.37
CA ARG A 62 -23.56 6.49 -2.66
C ARG A 62 -23.50 7.44 -1.44
N ALA A 63 -22.90 7.02 -0.33
CA ALA A 63 -22.67 7.87 0.84
C ALA A 63 -21.69 9.04 0.53
N TYR A 64 -20.73 8.82 -0.37
CA TYR A 64 -19.77 9.84 -0.78
C TYR A 64 -19.55 9.86 -2.30
N ARG A 65 -19.92 10.96 -2.96
CA ARG A 65 -19.81 11.13 -4.43
C ARG A 65 -18.99 12.36 -4.84
N GLN A 66 -18.37 13.04 -3.88
CA GLN A 66 -17.62 14.29 -4.08
C GLN A 66 -16.18 14.04 -4.55
N VAL A 67 -15.98 13.04 -5.42
CA VAL A 67 -14.68 12.68 -6.00
C VAL A 67 -14.85 12.31 -7.48
N PRO A 68 -13.83 12.59 -8.31
CA PRO A 68 -13.80 12.12 -9.68
C PRO A 68 -13.92 10.60 -9.78
N TYR A 69 -14.57 10.09 -10.83
CA TYR A 69 -14.62 8.65 -11.08
C TYR A 69 -13.21 8.05 -11.24
N GLY A 70 -12.28 8.80 -11.82
CA GLY A 70 -10.87 8.39 -11.97
C GLY A 70 -10.22 8.05 -10.63
N THR A 71 -10.51 8.83 -9.58
CA THR A 71 -10.01 8.60 -8.21
C THR A 71 -10.50 7.25 -7.66
N ILE A 72 -11.77 6.91 -7.91
CA ILE A 72 -12.35 5.64 -7.49
C ILE A 72 -11.77 4.48 -8.31
N ALA A 73 -11.66 4.64 -9.63
CA ALA A 73 -11.08 3.63 -10.50
C ALA A 73 -9.63 3.32 -10.13
N ALA A 74 -8.81 4.35 -9.89
CA ALA A 74 -7.43 4.19 -9.43
C ALA A 74 -7.34 3.58 -8.02
N SER A 75 -8.26 3.93 -7.12
CA SER A 75 -8.34 3.32 -5.79
C SER A 75 -8.67 1.82 -5.88
N ALA A 76 -9.68 1.45 -6.66
CA ALA A 76 -10.06 0.07 -6.89
C ALA A 76 -8.94 -0.73 -7.58
N PHE A 77 -8.30 -0.15 -8.60
CA PHE A 77 -7.15 -0.75 -9.27
C PHE A 77 -6.01 -1.04 -8.30
N SER A 78 -5.66 -0.06 -7.45
CA SER A 78 -4.60 -0.22 -6.45
C SER A 78 -4.91 -1.35 -5.46
N LEU A 79 -6.18 -1.47 -5.04
CA LEU A 79 -6.62 -2.53 -4.10
C LEU A 79 -6.64 -3.91 -4.74
N ILE A 80 -7.12 -4.02 -5.98
CA ILE A 80 -7.09 -5.28 -6.76
C ILE A 80 -5.65 -5.75 -6.93
N TYR A 81 -4.74 -4.82 -7.23
CA TYR A 81 -3.32 -5.10 -7.39
C TYR A 81 -2.68 -5.62 -6.10
N VAL A 82 -3.06 -5.09 -4.92
CA VAL A 82 -2.59 -5.61 -3.62
C VAL A 82 -3.10 -7.03 -3.36
N PHE A 83 -4.33 -7.36 -3.77
CA PHE A 83 -4.91 -8.69 -3.55
C PHE A 83 -4.30 -9.76 -4.46
N ASN A 84 -4.10 -9.43 -5.74
CA ASN A 84 -3.50 -10.34 -6.69
C ASN A 84 -2.69 -9.57 -7.77
N PRO A 85 -1.39 -9.30 -7.52
CA PRO A 85 -0.57 -8.52 -8.43
C PRO A 85 -0.31 -9.24 -9.76
N PHE A 86 -0.40 -10.57 -9.80
CA PHE A 86 0.00 -11.39 -10.95
C PHE A 86 -1.14 -11.76 -11.89
N ASP A 87 -2.40 -11.62 -11.48
CA ASP A 87 -3.55 -12.11 -12.29
C ASP A 87 -4.13 -10.99 -13.17
N PHE A 88 -4.20 -9.76 -12.67
CA PHE A 88 -4.83 -8.65 -13.41
C PHE A 88 -3.89 -7.92 -14.39
N VAL A 89 -2.58 -7.91 -14.11
CA VAL A 89 -1.57 -7.19 -14.93
C VAL A 89 -1.31 -7.88 -16.27
N PRO A 90 -1.12 -9.21 -16.34
CA PRO A 90 -0.83 -9.89 -17.61
C PRO A 90 -1.99 -9.79 -18.61
N ASP A 91 -3.24 -9.80 -18.13
CA ASP A 91 -4.43 -9.83 -18.97
C ASP A 91 -4.79 -8.45 -19.56
N VAL A 92 -4.42 -7.35 -18.90
CA VAL A 92 -4.82 -5.99 -19.32
C VAL A 92 -3.70 -5.26 -20.08
N LEU A 93 -2.43 -5.53 -19.79
CA LEU A 93 -1.30 -4.74 -20.30
C LEU A 93 -0.09 -5.61 -20.70
N PRO A 94 -0.08 -6.19 -21.92
CA PRO A 94 0.98 -7.11 -22.38
C PRO A 94 2.37 -6.47 -22.56
N LEU A 95 2.53 -5.17 -22.30
CA LEU A 95 3.79 -4.41 -22.51
C LEU A 95 4.40 -3.82 -21.23
N ILE A 96 3.80 -4.03 -20.06
CA ILE A 96 4.31 -3.49 -18.79
C ILE A 96 5.22 -4.51 -18.10
N GLY A 97 6.34 -4.82 -18.74
CA GLY A 97 7.34 -5.76 -18.20
C GLY A 97 8.25 -5.16 -17.11
N GLN A 98 8.05 -3.91 -16.70
CA GLN A 98 9.06 -3.15 -15.92
C GLN A 98 8.53 -2.33 -14.74
N LEU A 99 7.26 -2.44 -14.36
CA LEU A 99 6.81 -1.77 -13.15
C LEU A 99 7.26 -2.54 -11.90
N ASP A 100 7.94 -1.82 -11.01
CA ASP A 100 8.27 -2.26 -9.66
C ASP A 100 6.99 -2.18 -8.82
N ASP A 101 6.58 -3.30 -8.23
CA ASP A 101 5.21 -3.49 -7.74
C ASP A 101 4.84 -2.49 -6.61
N VAL A 102 5.85 -2.03 -5.85
CA VAL A 102 5.72 -0.97 -4.83
C VAL A 102 5.63 0.42 -5.45
N ALA A 103 6.32 0.66 -6.57
CA ALA A 103 6.31 1.95 -7.25
C ALA A 103 4.93 2.27 -7.84
N VAL A 104 4.20 1.27 -8.34
CA VAL A 104 2.84 1.46 -8.87
C VAL A 104 1.89 1.90 -7.77
N ILE A 105 1.87 1.16 -6.65
CA ILE A 105 1.01 1.50 -5.52
C ILE A 105 1.39 2.87 -4.95
N SER A 106 2.69 3.16 -4.83
CA SER A 106 3.17 4.46 -4.34
C SER A 106 2.76 5.60 -5.28
N ALA A 107 2.87 5.41 -6.59
CA ALA A 107 2.44 6.41 -7.58
C ALA A 107 0.92 6.64 -7.52
N CYS A 108 0.13 5.59 -7.41
CA CYS A 108 -1.32 5.72 -7.22
C CYS A 108 -1.66 6.48 -5.94
N LEU A 109 -1.02 6.15 -4.80
CA LEU A 109 -1.23 6.86 -3.54
C LEU A 109 -0.88 8.35 -3.64
N LEU A 110 0.24 8.69 -4.30
CA LEU A 110 0.64 10.08 -4.53
C LEU A 110 -0.39 10.83 -5.40
N MET A 111 -0.89 10.20 -6.47
CA MET A 111 -1.92 10.80 -7.33
C MET A 111 -3.25 11.02 -6.59
N LEU A 112 -3.57 10.15 -5.64
CA LEU A 112 -4.82 10.17 -4.87
C LEU A 112 -4.75 11.02 -3.61
N GLU A 113 -3.56 11.49 -3.20
CA GLU A 113 -3.31 12.11 -1.89
C GLU A 113 -4.31 13.24 -1.60
N HIS A 114 -4.48 14.17 -2.53
CA HIS A 114 -5.39 15.30 -2.36
C HIS A 114 -6.87 14.89 -2.19
N ASP A 115 -7.35 13.91 -2.97
CA ASP A 115 -8.73 13.45 -2.88
C ASP A 115 -8.96 12.59 -1.63
N LEU A 116 -7.96 11.79 -1.24
CA LEU A 116 -7.97 11.05 0.01
C LEU A 116 -7.97 11.97 1.22
N HIS A 117 -7.29 13.12 1.16
CA HIS A 117 -7.35 14.13 2.21
C HIS A 117 -8.79 14.66 2.40
N LYS A 118 -9.44 15.07 1.30
CA LYS A 118 -10.84 15.55 1.35
C LYS A 118 -11.79 14.48 1.88
N TYR A 119 -11.62 13.25 1.42
CA TYR A 119 -12.43 12.13 1.88
C TYR A 119 -12.18 11.82 3.36
N ARG A 120 -10.93 11.86 3.83
CA ARG A 120 -10.56 11.67 5.24
C ARG A 120 -11.22 12.70 6.14
N ASP A 121 -11.25 13.96 5.71
CA ASP A 121 -11.90 15.04 6.47
C ASP A 121 -13.41 14.86 6.52
N TRP A 122 -14.03 14.50 5.39
CA TRP A 122 -15.45 14.14 5.33
C TRP A 122 -15.79 12.95 6.25
N LYS A 123 -14.96 11.91 6.25
CA LYS A 123 -15.19 10.70 7.06
C LYS A 123 -15.09 10.99 8.56
N LYS A 124 -14.15 11.85 8.96
CA LYS A 124 -14.03 12.30 10.35
C LYS A 124 -15.28 13.05 10.82
N SER A 125 -15.82 13.95 9.99
CA SER A 125 -17.04 14.68 10.36
C SER A 125 -18.29 13.78 10.43
N HIS A 126 -18.35 12.74 9.59
CA HIS A 126 -19.48 11.80 9.58
C HIS A 126 -19.41 10.76 10.70
N ASN A 127 -18.22 10.32 11.11
CA ASN A 127 -18.07 9.43 12.26
C ASN A 127 -18.32 10.11 13.62
N GLN A 128 -18.19 11.44 13.71
CA GLN A 128 -18.53 12.21 14.92
C GLN A 128 -20.03 12.48 15.07
N SER A 129 -20.85 12.16 14.06
CA SER A 129 -22.29 12.40 14.05
C SER A 129 -23.11 11.13 14.34
N GLY A 130 -22.44 10.02 14.67
CA GLY A 130 -23.03 8.71 14.93
C GLY A 130 -22.85 8.17 16.35
N GLU A 131 -22.42 9.02 17.29
CA GLU A 131 -22.43 8.76 18.74
C GLU A 131 -23.51 9.61 19.43
#